data_AF-A0A1H1QBI0-F1
#
_entry.id   AF-A0A1H1QBI0-F1
#
_cell.length_a   1.000
_cell.length_b   1.000
_cell.length_c   1.000
_cell.angle_alpha   90.00
_cell.angle_beta   90.00
_cell.angle_gamma   90.00
#
_symmetry.space_group_name_H-M   'P 1'
#
loop_
_entity.id
_entity.type
_entity.pdbx_description
1 polymer ?
#
loop_
_entity_poly.entity_id
_entity_poly.type
_entity_poly.pdbx_seq_one_letter_code
_entity_poly.pdbx_strand_id
1 'polypeptide(L)'
;MHPLRQALHNELHSRPSIYFREPAHVYHYAFADTEHVCDALVQRLNLAADTMLATNDSQALMRLGDSTLKWERHTEFFTLTLMVPRQAGDANWPPPPPALETLIADYRHLLINADQVLVVAHEHWAGDTAHYGFKDPAGSDIGGGDAVVWSDFRLAEDGINRLLLVNRCLNAYRLGRMIRRLFEIETYRMMASLALPVAQKVSLELREYERELTRLSDLNAEGSSSAKDLSADISALSAHIVRMTARTRQRFSATEAYAKIVSERINELRESRTGDCQRLGVFIERRFRPTVRYCAATDQRLERLGRSVANLGDLLQARVQVEMEEQNAEILSSLSARADTQIKIQKAVEGLSIIAISYYLLSLFKLLYAGLYSLGVEIPAKTAIIGLAPLALLILGGILLNIRRAKRH
;
A
#
# COMPACT_ATOMS: atom_id res chain seq x y z
N MET A 1 -30.92 -22.70 -13.45
CA MET A 1 -30.81 -21.97 -12.16
C MET A 1 -29.33 -21.69 -11.91
N HIS A 2 -28.94 -20.51 -11.42
CA HIS A 2 -27.52 -20.18 -11.18
C HIS A 2 -26.93 -21.09 -10.07
N PRO A 3 -25.74 -21.70 -10.25
CA PRO A 3 -25.18 -22.67 -9.28
C PRO A 3 -25.01 -22.12 -7.86
N LEU A 4 -24.63 -20.84 -7.73
CA LEU A 4 -24.40 -20.20 -6.43
C LEU A 4 -25.67 -19.65 -5.76
N ARG A 5 -26.86 -19.76 -6.38
CA ARG A 5 -28.09 -19.12 -5.86
C ARG A 5 -28.38 -19.53 -4.42
N GLN A 6 -28.33 -20.83 -4.13
CA GLN A 6 -28.64 -21.36 -2.79
C GLN A 6 -27.59 -20.90 -1.77
N ALA A 7 -26.31 -21.02 -2.10
CA ALA A 7 -25.20 -20.64 -1.23
C ALA A 7 -25.28 -19.14 -0.88
N LEU A 8 -25.43 -18.27 -1.89
CA LEU A 8 -25.52 -16.83 -1.68
C LEU A 8 -26.79 -16.41 -0.93
N HIS A 9 -27.93 -17.09 -1.16
CA HIS A 9 -29.16 -16.79 -0.42
C HIS A 9 -29.05 -17.20 1.05
N ASN A 10 -28.49 -18.39 1.30
CA ASN A 10 -28.33 -18.93 2.65
C ASN A 10 -27.24 -18.22 3.45
N GLU A 11 -26.34 -17.46 2.81
CA GLU A 11 -25.33 -16.65 3.49
C GLU A 11 -25.96 -15.65 4.48
N LEU A 12 -27.18 -15.18 4.23
CA LEU A 12 -27.92 -14.30 5.16
C LEU A 12 -28.21 -14.97 6.52
N HIS A 13 -28.25 -16.31 6.56
CA HIS A 13 -28.49 -17.10 7.75
C HIS A 13 -27.21 -17.78 8.27
N SER A 14 -26.05 -17.52 7.67
CA SER A 14 -24.80 -18.19 8.03
C SER A 14 -24.40 -17.90 9.47
N ARG A 15 -24.77 -16.73 10.03
CA ARG A 15 -24.32 -16.25 11.35
C ARG A 15 -25.43 -16.11 12.41
N PRO A 16 -26.02 -17.20 12.92
CA PRO A 16 -27.02 -17.13 13.99
C PRO A 16 -26.41 -16.62 15.32
N SER A 17 -27.21 -15.97 16.16
CA SER A 17 -26.80 -15.60 17.53
C SER A 17 -27.17 -16.71 18.51
N ILE A 18 -26.52 -16.78 19.67
CA ILE A 18 -26.98 -17.66 20.76
C ILE A 18 -28.32 -17.12 21.27
N TYR A 19 -29.37 -17.94 21.24
CA TYR A 19 -30.67 -17.56 21.80
C TYR A 19 -30.77 -18.08 23.23
N PHE A 20 -31.03 -17.19 24.17
CA PHE A 20 -31.13 -17.52 25.57
C PHE A 20 -32.03 -16.54 26.31
N ARG A 21 -32.38 -16.86 27.55
CA ARG A 21 -33.12 -15.99 28.44
C ARG A 21 -32.27 -15.70 29.66
N GLU A 22 -32.48 -14.53 30.26
CA GLU A 22 -31.96 -14.16 31.55
C GLU A 22 -32.52 -15.05 32.68
N PRO A 23 -31.79 -15.21 33.80
CA PRO A 23 -30.44 -14.68 34.04
C PRO A 23 -29.35 -15.59 33.45
N ALA A 24 -28.26 -14.98 32.98
CA ALA A 24 -27.14 -15.72 32.38
C ALA A 24 -25.81 -14.98 32.49
N HIS A 25 -24.71 -15.72 32.45
CA HIS A 25 -23.37 -15.21 32.19
C HIS A 25 -22.96 -15.55 30.76
N VAL A 26 -22.44 -14.57 30.04
CA VAL A 26 -21.94 -14.78 28.68
C VAL A 26 -20.47 -14.40 28.62
N TYR A 27 -19.63 -15.37 28.30
CA TYR A 27 -18.19 -15.22 28.16
C TYR A 27 -17.84 -15.11 26.69
N HIS A 28 -17.01 -14.15 26.31
CA HIS A 28 -16.54 -13.98 24.93
C HIS A 28 -15.03 -13.80 24.89
N TYR A 29 -14.36 -14.59 24.07
CA TYR A 29 -12.91 -14.61 23.94
C TYR A 29 -12.58 -14.51 22.46
N ALA A 30 -11.73 -13.56 22.07
CA ALA A 30 -11.21 -13.47 20.71
C ALA A 30 -9.70 -13.69 20.70
N PHE A 31 -9.25 -14.49 19.73
CA PHE A 31 -7.85 -14.90 19.55
C PHE A 31 -7.34 -14.42 18.21
N ALA A 32 -6.14 -13.86 18.18
CA ALA A 32 -5.46 -13.59 16.93
C ALA A 32 -5.14 -14.92 16.22
N ASP A 33 -5.43 -15.02 14.93
CA ASP A 33 -5.16 -16.25 14.19
C ASP A 33 -3.78 -16.20 13.53
N THR A 34 -2.73 -16.25 14.36
CA THR A 34 -1.33 -16.14 13.89
C THR A 34 -0.61 -17.48 13.75
N GLU A 35 -1.24 -18.61 14.08
CA GLU A 35 -0.58 -19.92 14.15
C GLU A 35 -1.49 -21.10 13.77
N HIS A 36 -2.51 -20.89 12.93
CA HIS A 36 -3.58 -21.89 12.65
C HIS A 36 -4.30 -22.38 13.91
N VAL A 37 -4.33 -21.54 14.95
CA VAL A 37 -4.95 -21.83 16.24
C VAL A 37 -6.43 -22.12 16.06
N CYS A 38 -7.05 -21.54 15.04
CA CYS A 38 -8.43 -21.82 14.70
C CYS A 38 -8.69 -23.33 14.47
N ASP A 39 -7.85 -24.01 13.68
CA ASP A 39 -8.06 -25.44 13.40
C ASP A 39 -7.87 -26.30 14.66
N ALA A 40 -6.86 -25.98 15.46
CA ALA A 40 -6.59 -26.69 16.71
C ALA A 40 -7.69 -26.48 17.77
N LEU A 41 -8.20 -25.26 17.92
CA LEU A 41 -9.32 -24.97 18.82
C LEU A 41 -10.61 -25.64 18.34
N VAL A 42 -10.90 -25.63 17.04
CA VAL A 42 -12.07 -26.34 16.48
C VAL A 42 -11.96 -27.85 16.73
N GLN A 43 -10.78 -28.44 16.58
CA GLN A 43 -10.57 -29.86 16.88
C GLN A 43 -10.83 -30.17 18.37
N ARG A 44 -10.29 -29.36 19.29
CA ARG A 44 -10.54 -29.53 20.74
C ARG A 44 -12.01 -29.37 21.09
N LEU A 45 -12.70 -28.41 20.48
CA LEU A 45 -14.13 -28.18 20.65
C LEU A 45 -14.96 -29.38 20.19
N ASN A 46 -14.64 -29.96 19.04
CA ASN A 46 -15.35 -31.13 18.53
C ASN A 46 -15.18 -32.36 19.43
N LEU A 47 -14.07 -32.47 20.17
CA LEU A 47 -13.85 -33.53 21.15
C LEU A 47 -14.58 -33.27 22.48
N ALA A 48 -14.77 -32.01 22.84
CA ALA A 48 -15.40 -31.60 24.11
C ALA A 48 -16.92 -31.41 24.00
N ALA A 49 -17.47 -31.25 22.79
CA ALA A 49 -18.88 -30.96 22.56
C ALA A 49 -19.76 -32.19 22.81
N ASP A 50 -20.85 -32.01 23.55
CA ASP A 50 -21.86 -33.06 23.71
C ASP A 50 -22.65 -33.27 22.42
N THR A 51 -23.00 -32.16 21.74
CA THR A 51 -23.80 -32.18 20.52
C THR A 51 -23.59 -30.90 19.71
N MET A 52 -23.46 -31.02 18.39
CA MET A 52 -23.51 -29.88 17.47
C MET A 52 -24.97 -29.47 17.20
N LEU A 53 -25.31 -28.22 17.46
CA LEU A 53 -26.66 -27.66 17.30
C LEU A 53 -26.87 -27.04 15.91
N ALA A 54 -25.84 -26.38 15.37
CA ALA A 54 -25.83 -25.82 14.03
C ALA A 54 -24.37 -25.65 13.58
N THR A 55 -24.06 -25.85 12.29
CA THR A 55 -22.69 -25.73 11.79
C THR A 55 -22.64 -25.21 10.36
N ASN A 56 -21.58 -24.49 10.05
CA ASN A 56 -21.05 -24.28 8.70
C ASN A 56 -19.51 -24.27 8.77
N ASP A 57 -18.84 -24.27 7.62
CA ASP A 57 -17.36 -24.35 7.55
C ASP A 57 -16.63 -23.22 8.31
N SER A 58 -17.33 -22.13 8.66
CA SER A 58 -16.77 -20.96 9.35
C SER A 58 -17.27 -20.75 10.78
N GLN A 59 -18.27 -21.49 11.27
CA GLN A 59 -18.78 -21.35 12.63
C GLN A 59 -19.64 -22.55 13.05
N ALA A 60 -19.75 -22.79 14.35
CA ALA A 60 -20.77 -23.68 14.87
C ALA A 60 -21.34 -23.23 16.22
N LEU A 61 -22.56 -23.68 16.48
CA LEU A 61 -23.20 -23.70 17.78
C LEU A 61 -23.18 -25.13 18.32
N MET A 62 -22.80 -25.30 19.57
CA MET A 62 -22.71 -26.60 20.22
C MET A 62 -23.13 -26.52 21.68
N ARG A 63 -23.51 -27.67 22.22
CA ARG A 63 -23.91 -27.82 23.62
C ARG A 63 -22.73 -28.31 24.46
N LEU A 64 -22.58 -27.71 25.64
CA LEU A 64 -21.65 -28.12 26.71
C LEU A 64 -22.45 -28.14 28.03
N GLY A 65 -23.05 -29.28 28.36
CA GLY A 65 -24.03 -29.41 29.44
C GLY A 65 -25.24 -28.51 29.23
N ASP A 66 -25.55 -27.67 30.22
CA ASP A 66 -26.60 -26.65 30.12
C ASP A 66 -26.15 -25.37 29.41
N SER A 67 -24.87 -25.29 29.06
CA SER A 67 -24.28 -24.13 28.39
C SER A 67 -24.33 -24.27 26.88
N THR A 68 -24.42 -23.14 26.19
CA THR A 68 -24.33 -23.09 24.72
C THR A 68 -23.05 -22.37 24.32
N LEU A 69 -22.19 -23.04 23.57
CA LEU A 69 -20.99 -22.46 23.02
C LEU A 69 -21.19 -22.16 21.53
N LYS A 70 -20.73 -20.99 21.11
CA LYS A 70 -20.57 -20.62 19.72
C LYS A 70 -19.09 -20.38 19.44
N TRP A 71 -18.58 -20.90 18.33
CA TRP A 71 -17.30 -20.48 17.79
C TRP A 71 -17.47 -19.87 16.40
N GLU A 72 -16.69 -18.84 16.07
CA GLU A 72 -16.68 -18.21 14.74
C GLU A 72 -15.23 -18.02 14.26
N ARG A 73 -14.96 -18.46 13.02
CA ARG A 73 -13.73 -18.22 12.27
C ARG A 73 -13.90 -16.96 11.43
N HIS A 74 -12.99 -16.01 11.64
CA HIS A 74 -12.84 -14.83 10.80
C HIS A 74 -11.50 -14.89 10.08
N THR A 75 -11.25 -13.96 9.16
CA THR A 75 -10.02 -13.95 8.36
C THR A 75 -8.74 -13.73 9.18
N GLU A 76 -8.82 -12.98 10.29
CA GLU A 76 -7.65 -12.61 11.11
C GLU A 76 -7.76 -13.03 12.58
N PHE A 77 -8.90 -13.57 12.99
CA PHE A 77 -9.16 -13.91 14.38
C PHE A 77 -10.22 -15.00 14.51
N PHE A 78 -10.25 -15.63 15.67
CA PHE A 78 -11.21 -16.65 16.05
C PHE A 78 -11.93 -16.22 17.32
N THR A 79 -13.24 -16.46 17.42
CA THR A 79 -13.99 -16.12 18.63
C THR A 79 -14.66 -17.33 19.25
N LEU A 80 -14.75 -17.31 20.58
CA LEU A 80 -15.51 -18.24 21.39
C LEU A 80 -16.49 -17.46 22.26
N THR A 81 -17.77 -17.79 22.16
CA THR A 81 -18.82 -17.23 23.00
C THR A 81 -19.53 -18.34 23.74
N LEU A 82 -19.43 -18.36 25.07
CA LEU A 82 -20.07 -19.35 25.93
C LEU A 82 -21.17 -18.68 26.74
N MET A 83 -22.41 -19.13 26.57
CA MET A 83 -23.55 -18.73 27.40
C MET A 83 -23.80 -19.80 28.46
N VAL A 84 -23.79 -19.37 29.72
CA VAL A 84 -24.05 -20.22 30.90
C VAL A 84 -25.30 -19.67 31.61
N PRO A 85 -26.37 -20.47 31.76
CA PRO A 85 -27.51 -20.09 32.59
C PRO A 85 -27.08 -19.82 34.02
N ARG A 86 -27.56 -18.73 34.63
CA ARG A 86 -27.22 -18.36 36.00
C ARG A 86 -28.20 -19.03 36.98
N GLN A 87 -27.67 -19.58 38.07
CA GLN A 87 -28.45 -20.13 39.17
C GLN A 87 -28.58 -19.13 40.33
N ALA A 88 -29.59 -19.35 41.18
CA ALA A 88 -29.79 -18.53 42.39
C ALA A 88 -28.61 -18.74 43.35
N GLY A 89 -28.02 -17.64 43.82
CA GLY A 89 -26.84 -17.66 44.71
C GLY A 89 -25.49 -17.56 44.00
N ASP A 90 -25.47 -17.63 42.66
CA ASP A 90 -24.24 -17.41 41.90
C ASP A 90 -23.67 -16.00 42.14
N ALA A 91 -22.35 -15.92 42.26
CA ALA A 91 -21.62 -14.66 42.27
C ALA A 91 -22.00 -13.80 41.04
N ASN A 92 -21.90 -12.48 41.16
CA ASN A 92 -22.16 -11.59 40.03
C ASN A 92 -21.15 -11.82 38.89
N TRP A 93 -19.88 -12.06 39.25
CA TRP A 93 -18.77 -12.31 38.32
C TRP A 93 -18.03 -13.59 38.69
N PRO A 94 -18.59 -14.78 38.41
CA PRO A 94 -17.89 -16.03 38.63
C PRO A 94 -16.72 -16.14 37.64
N PRO A 95 -15.66 -16.91 38.00
CA PRO A 95 -14.59 -17.18 37.07
C PRO A 95 -15.12 -17.94 35.84
N PRO A 96 -14.39 -17.89 34.71
CA PRO A 96 -14.78 -18.63 33.51
C PRO A 96 -14.91 -20.14 33.81
N PRO A 97 -15.87 -20.84 33.18
CA PRO A 97 -16.07 -22.26 33.43
C PRO A 97 -14.79 -23.08 33.16
N PRO A 98 -14.47 -24.11 33.98
CA PRO A 98 -13.26 -24.91 33.83
C PRO A 98 -13.06 -25.52 32.43
N ALA A 99 -14.16 -25.86 31.75
CA ALA A 99 -14.13 -26.36 30.38
C ALA A 99 -13.60 -25.32 29.38
N LEU A 100 -14.01 -24.05 29.53
CA LEU A 100 -13.51 -22.95 28.71
C LEU A 100 -12.05 -22.66 29.02
N GLU A 101 -11.70 -22.64 30.31
CA GLU A 101 -10.34 -22.45 30.80
C GLU A 101 -9.36 -23.47 30.23
N THR A 102 -9.72 -24.75 30.29
CA THR A 102 -8.91 -25.85 29.77
C THR A 102 -8.75 -25.76 28.25
N LEU A 103 -9.83 -25.38 27.54
CA LEU A 103 -9.81 -25.24 26.09
C LEU A 103 -8.80 -24.19 25.63
N ILE A 104 -8.72 -23.06 26.34
CA ILE A 104 -7.96 -21.88 25.93
C ILE A 104 -6.56 -21.79 26.55
N ALA A 105 -6.23 -22.65 27.52
CA ALA A 105 -5.03 -22.55 28.35
C ALA A 105 -3.74 -22.32 27.53
N ASP A 106 -3.54 -23.11 26.48
CA ASP A 106 -2.35 -23.05 25.63
C ASP A 106 -2.33 -21.81 24.71
N TYR A 107 -3.47 -21.17 24.50
CA TYR A 107 -3.67 -20.08 23.54
C TYR A 107 -3.93 -18.72 24.19
N ARG A 108 -3.80 -18.62 25.52
CA ARG A 108 -4.01 -17.36 26.26
C ARG A 108 -3.15 -16.21 25.77
N HIS A 109 -1.94 -16.50 25.28
CA HIS A 109 -1.02 -15.50 24.75
C HIS A 109 -1.49 -14.84 23.43
N LEU A 110 -2.49 -15.44 22.76
CA LEU A 110 -3.10 -14.92 21.54
C LEU A 110 -4.39 -14.15 21.79
N LEU A 111 -4.83 -14.03 23.06
CA LEU A 111 -6.05 -13.31 23.40
C LEU A 111 -5.92 -11.82 23.07
N ILE A 112 -6.89 -11.35 22.28
CA ILE A 112 -7.05 -9.95 21.93
C ILE A 112 -8.00 -9.27 22.93
N ASN A 113 -9.10 -9.94 23.27
CA ASN A 113 -10.04 -9.53 24.31
C ASN A 113 -10.70 -10.74 24.97
N ALA A 114 -11.08 -10.53 26.23
CA ALA A 114 -11.92 -11.42 27.01
C ALA A 114 -12.99 -10.57 27.70
N ASP A 115 -14.25 -10.88 27.44
CA ASP A 115 -15.40 -10.16 27.96
C ASP A 115 -16.33 -11.11 28.73
N GLN A 116 -16.91 -10.60 29.81
CA GLN A 116 -17.96 -11.28 30.56
C GLN A 116 -19.17 -10.35 30.69
N VAL A 117 -20.31 -10.80 30.18
CA VAL A 117 -21.59 -10.10 30.33
C VAL A 117 -22.44 -10.82 31.36
N LEU A 118 -22.81 -10.12 32.42
CA LEU A 118 -23.87 -10.54 33.32
C LEU A 118 -25.20 -10.02 32.78
N VAL A 119 -26.12 -10.94 32.47
CA VAL A 119 -27.48 -10.62 32.03
C VAL A 119 -28.46 -10.90 33.16
N VAL A 120 -29.23 -9.89 33.55
CA VAL A 120 -30.26 -9.99 34.58
C VAL A 120 -31.60 -9.46 34.09
N ALA A 121 -32.69 -9.99 34.64
CA ALA A 121 -34.03 -9.43 34.41
C ALA A 121 -34.20 -8.12 35.19
N HIS A 122 -35.02 -7.21 34.71
CA HIS A 122 -35.27 -5.91 35.35
C HIS A 122 -35.79 -6.05 36.78
N GLU A 123 -36.59 -7.07 37.06
CA GLU A 123 -37.15 -7.34 38.40
C GLU A 123 -36.06 -7.75 39.41
N HIS A 124 -34.92 -8.23 38.92
CA HIS A 124 -33.77 -8.66 39.72
C HIS A 124 -32.60 -7.68 39.66
N TRP A 125 -32.81 -6.48 39.09
CA TRP A 125 -31.83 -5.40 39.12
C TRP A 125 -31.71 -4.82 40.54
N ALA A 126 -30.49 -4.73 41.07
CA ALA A 126 -30.23 -4.27 42.43
C ALA A 126 -30.49 -2.77 42.68
N GLY A 127 -30.84 -1.99 41.66
CA GLY A 127 -31.06 -0.54 41.78
C GLY A 127 -29.81 0.29 41.48
N ASP A 128 -28.62 -0.28 41.68
CA ASP A 128 -27.34 0.43 41.64
C ASP A 128 -26.24 -0.40 40.96
N THR A 129 -25.45 0.24 40.10
CA THR A 129 -24.30 -0.37 39.42
C THR A 129 -23.15 -0.70 40.39
N ALA A 130 -23.04 -0.02 41.53
CA ALA A 130 -22.01 -0.29 42.53
C ALA A 130 -22.16 -1.68 43.17
N HIS A 131 -23.40 -2.21 43.25
CA HIS A 131 -23.65 -3.60 43.67
C HIS A 131 -22.93 -4.63 42.78
N TYR A 132 -22.68 -4.27 41.53
CA TYR A 132 -21.98 -5.10 40.56
C TYR A 132 -20.50 -4.70 40.41
N GLY A 133 -20.00 -3.81 41.27
CA GLY A 133 -18.59 -3.40 41.29
C GLY A 133 -18.25 -2.24 40.34
N PHE A 134 -19.24 -1.58 39.73
CA PHE A 134 -18.99 -0.41 38.89
C PHE A 134 -19.14 0.89 39.67
N LYS A 135 -18.09 1.72 39.69
CA LYS A 135 -18.12 3.02 40.38
C LYS A 135 -18.66 4.15 39.50
N ASP A 136 -18.08 4.32 38.30
CA ASP A 136 -18.42 5.38 37.36
C ASP A 136 -18.53 4.81 35.92
N PRO A 137 -19.47 3.90 35.66
CA PRO A 137 -19.55 3.23 34.36
C PRO A 137 -20.11 4.15 33.27
N ALA A 138 -19.71 3.86 32.03
CA ALA A 138 -20.49 4.27 30.87
C ALA A 138 -21.78 3.43 30.82
N GLY A 139 -22.88 4.04 30.41
CA GLY A 139 -24.21 3.43 30.48
C GLY A 139 -25.12 3.91 29.37
N SER A 140 -25.85 2.97 28.76
CA SER A 140 -26.77 3.26 27.65
C SER A 140 -28.04 2.43 27.75
N ASP A 141 -29.18 3.09 27.58
CA ASP A 141 -30.43 2.41 27.21
C ASP A 141 -30.30 1.95 25.76
N ILE A 142 -30.46 0.66 25.49
CA ILE A 142 -30.25 0.04 24.17
C ILE A 142 -31.53 -0.64 23.67
N GLY A 143 -31.56 -0.94 22.37
CA GLY A 143 -32.69 -1.60 21.73
C GLY A 143 -33.97 -0.73 21.71
N GLY A 144 -33.85 0.58 21.88
CA GLY A 144 -34.98 1.50 22.03
C GLY A 144 -35.53 1.61 23.46
N GLY A 145 -34.73 1.26 24.47
CA GLY A 145 -35.13 1.30 25.89
C GLY A 145 -35.53 -0.07 26.47
N ASP A 146 -35.48 -1.13 25.66
CA ASP A 146 -35.85 -2.49 26.08
C ASP A 146 -34.78 -3.19 26.92
N ALA A 147 -33.59 -2.61 27.03
CA ALA A 147 -32.55 -3.04 27.94
C ALA A 147 -31.63 -1.87 28.29
N VAL A 148 -30.83 -2.04 29.33
CA VAL A 148 -29.76 -1.10 29.69
C VAL A 148 -28.47 -1.86 29.86
N VAL A 149 -27.37 -1.29 29.39
CA VAL A 149 -26.02 -1.84 29.55
C VAL A 149 -25.11 -0.86 30.25
N TRP A 150 -24.25 -1.37 31.13
CA TRP A 150 -23.17 -0.64 31.77
C TRP A 150 -21.85 -1.36 31.66
N SER A 151 -20.77 -0.60 31.53
CA SER A 151 -19.39 -1.06 31.67
C SER A 151 -18.50 0.13 31.97
N ASP A 152 -17.44 -0.09 32.75
CA ASP A 152 -16.38 0.90 32.91
C ASP A 152 -15.19 0.66 31.97
N PHE A 153 -15.25 -0.38 31.13
CA PHE A 153 -14.22 -0.79 30.17
C PHE A 153 -12.84 -0.99 30.80
N ARG A 154 -12.80 -1.36 32.08
CA ARG A 154 -11.57 -1.72 32.78
C ARG A 154 -11.46 -3.24 32.82
N LEU A 155 -10.24 -3.72 32.62
CA LEU A 155 -9.93 -5.10 32.89
C LEU A 155 -9.94 -5.31 34.41
N ALA A 156 -10.67 -6.33 34.86
CA ALA A 156 -10.53 -6.82 36.22
C ALA A 156 -9.16 -7.51 36.41
N GLU A 157 -8.85 -7.92 37.64
CA GLU A 157 -7.56 -8.57 37.97
C GLU A 157 -7.32 -9.86 37.17
N ASP A 158 -8.38 -10.52 36.72
CA ASP A 158 -8.37 -11.69 35.85
C ASP A 158 -8.14 -11.37 34.36
N GLY A 159 -8.01 -10.09 34.00
CA GLY A 159 -7.84 -9.62 32.63
C GLY A 159 -9.14 -9.60 31.81
N ILE A 160 -10.30 -9.74 32.44
CA ILE A 160 -11.60 -9.79 31.77
C ILE A 160 -12.30 -8.43 31.88
N ASN A 161 -12.82 -7.94 30.75
CA ASN A 161 -13.69 -6.78 30.70
C ASN A 161 -15.13 -7.18 31.06
N ARG A 162 -15.81 -6.40 31.90
CA ARG A 162 -17.12 -6.76 32.45
C ARG A 162 -18.20 -5.81 31.99
N LEU A 163 -19.34 -6.37 31.60
CA LEU A 163 -20.53 -5.62 31.22
C LEU A 163 -21.76 -6.16 31.96
N LEU A 164 -22.60 -5.27 32.44
CA LEU A 164 -23.88 -5.63 33.04
C LEU A 164 -24.99 -5.22 32.08
N LEU A 165 -25.83 -6.18 31.70
CA LEU A 165 -27.01 -5.94 30.89
C LEU A 165 -28.27 -6.28 31.70
N VAL A 166 -29.14 -5.30 31.86
CA VAL A 166 -30.48 -5.48 32.41
C VAL A 166 -31.46 -5.59 31.27
N ASN A 167 -32.06 -6.76 31.13
CA ASN A 167 -33.12 -6.98 30.18
C ASN A 167 -34.46 -6.49 30.76
N ARG A 168 -35.15 -5.60 30.05
CA ARG A 168 -36.51 -5.17 30.40
C ARG A 168 -37.55 -5.90 29.54
N CYS A 169 -37.34 -5.92 28.22
CA CYS A 169 -38.34 -6.39 27.27
C CYS A 169 -37.76 -7.11 26.03
N LEU A 170 -36.45 -7.41 25.99
CA LEU A 170 -35.88 -8.15 24.87
C LEU A 170 -36.29 -9.63 24.96
N ASN A 171 -36.85 -10.16 23.88
CA ASN A 171 -36.99 -11.60 23.74
C ASN A 171 -35.62 -12.29 23.50
N ALA A 172 -35.58 -13.61 23.61
CA ALA A 172 -34.34 -14.40 23.50
C ALA A 172 -33.52 -14.13 22.22
N TYR A 173 -34.21 -13.90 21.10
CA TYR A 173 -33.58 -13.58 19.82
C TYR A 173 -32.93 -12.20 19.83
N ARG A 174 -33.65 -11.17 20.32
CA ARG A 174 -33.16 -9.80 20.39
C ARG A 174 -32.05 -9.64 21.42
N LEU A 175 -32.15 -10.32 22.56
CA LEU A 175 -31.12 -10.36 23.59
C LEU A 175 -29.81 -10.93 23.05
N GLY A 176 -29.86 -12.11 22.42
CA GLY A 176 -28.68 -12.73 21.81
C GLY A 176 -28.01 -11.84 20.76
N ARG A 177 -28.79 -11.18 19.90
CA ARG A 177 -28.24 -10.22 18.93
C ARG A 177 -27.61 -9.00 19.60
N MET A 178 -28.20 -8.51 20.69
CA MET A 178 -27.68 -7.34 21.40
C MET A 178 -26.34 -7.65 22.06
N ILE A 179 -26.24 -8.79 22.73
CA ILE A 179 -25.01 -9.28 23.36
C ILE A 179 -23.91 -9.48 22.32
N ARG A 180 -24.25 -10.11 21.19
CA ARG A 180 -23.32 -10.26 20.07
C ARG A 180 -22.78 -8.92 19.58
N ARG A 181 -23.64 -7.90 19.45
CA ARG A 181 -23.21 -6.55 19.03
C ARG A 181 -22.22 -5.93 20.01
N LEU A 182 -22.44 -6.10 21.32
CA LEU A 182 -21.50 -5.62 22.34
C LEU A 182 -20.13 -6.28 22.19
N PHE A 183 -20.09 -7.59 21.97
CA PHE A 183 -18.84 -8.31 21.70
C PHE A 183 -18.18 -7.90 20.39
N GLU A 184 -18.95 -7.74 19.31
CA GLU A 184 -18.43 -7.27 18.03
C GLU A 184 -17.81 -5.88 18.15
N ILE A 185 -18.42 -4.97 18.91
CA ILE A 185 -17.83 -3.65 19.19
C ILE A 185 -16.45 -3.80 19.83
N GLU A 186 -16.34 -4.62 20.88
CA GLU A 186 -15.07 -4.76 21.60
C GLU A 186 -14.00 -5.47 20.76
N THR A 187 -14.35 -6.62 20.16
CA THR A 187 -13.44 -7.41 19.33
C THR A 187 -12.94 -6.61 18.12
N TYR A 188 -13.82 -5.92 17.38
CA TYR A 188 -13.38 -5.12 16.23
C TYR A 188 -12.63 -3.86 16.64
N ARG A 189 -12.97 -3.23 17.77
CA ARG A 189 -12.20 -2.10 18.33
C ARG A 189 -10.78 -2.51 18.67
N MET A 190 -10.60 -3.66 19.31
CA MET A 190 -9.29 -4.19 19.66
C MET A 190 -8.50 -4.62 18.41
N MET A 191 -9.13 -5.34 17.47
CA MET A 191 -8.51 -5.72 16.19
C MET A 191 -8.04 -4.52 15.37
N ALA A 192 -8.84 -3.45 15.30
CA ALA A 192 -8.43 -2.20 14.66
C ALA A 192 -7.26 -1.53 15.40
N SER A 193 -7.24 -1.61 16.73
CA SER A 193 -6.21 -0.99 17.56
C SER A 193 -4.85 -1.67 17.45
N LEU A 194 -4.77 -2.92 16.97
CA LEU A 194 -3.51 -3.62 16.70
C LEU A 194 -2.61 -2.90 15.67
N ALA A 195 -3.18 -1.99 14.87
CA ALA A 195 -2.39 -1.17 13.95
C ALA A 195 -1.67 0.01 14.62
N LEU A 196 -2.02 0.38 15.85
CA LEU A 196 -1.43 1.55 16.50
C LEU A 196 0.09 1.41 16.71
N PRO A 197 0.62 0.31 17.26
CA PRO A 197 2.07 0.14 17.40
C PRO A 197 2.78 0.11 16.03
N VAL A 198 2.12 -0.45 15.01
CA VAL A 198 2.63 -0.45 13.62
C VAL A 198 2.73 0.98 13.09
N ALA A 199 1.68 1.78 13.25
CA ALA A 199 1.67 3.19 12.84
C ALA A 199 2.73 4.02 13.58
N GLN A 200 2.94 3.78 14.87
CA GLN A 200 3.98 4.46 15.65
C GLN A 200 5.38 4.16 15.10
N LYS A 201 5.67 2.88 14.79
CA LYS A 201 6.94 2.48 14.20
C LYS A 201 7.15 3.09 12.80
N VAL A 202 6.14 2.97 11.93
CA VAL A 202 6.19 3.55 10.57
C VAL A 202 6.40 5.06 10.62
N SER A 203 5.72 5.77 11.52
CA SER A 203 5.84 7.23 11.68
C SER A 203 7.24 7.68 12.12
N LEU A 204 7.99 6.82 12.84
CA LEU A 204 9.40 7.09 13.16
C LEU A 204 10.27 6.92 11.91
N GLU A 205 10.13 5.81 11.18
CA GLU A 205 10.91 5.53 9.96
C GLU A 205 10.62 6.55 8.85
N LEU A 206 9.37 7.00 8.71
CA LEU A 206 8.97 8.04 7.75
C LEU A 206 9.74 9.35 7.96
N ARG A 207 10.06 9.74 9.19
CA ARG A 207 10.80 10.98 9.46
C ARG A 207 12.24 10.93 8.95
N GLU A 208 12.84 9.74 8.92
CA GLU A 208 14.18 9.55 8.32
C GLU A 208 14.07 9.62 6.79
N TYR A 209 13.08 8.95 6.21
CA TYR A 209 12.87 8.93 4.76
C TYR A 209 12.47 10.30 4.18
N GLU A 210 11.68 11.10 4.91
CA GLU A 210 11.33 12.48 4.55
C GLU A 210 12.59 13.39 4.53
N ARG A 211 13.51 13.21 5.49
CA ARG A 211 14.79 13.92 5.52
C ARG A 211 15.69 13.50 4.37
N GLU A 212 15.76 12.21 4.09
CA GLU A 212 16.57 11.69 2.99
C GLU A 212 16.04 12.16 1.63
N LEU A 213 14.71 12.17 1.42
CA LEU A 213 14.12 12.75 0.22
C LEU A 213 14.50 14.23 0.05
N THR A 214 14.48 15.01 1.13
CA THR A 214 14.86 16.43 1.09
C THR A 214 16.32 16.57 0.64
N ARG A 215 17.24 15.81 1.26
CA ARG A 215 18.65 15.78 0.89
C ARG A 215 18.86 15.42 -0.59
N LEU A 216 18.21 14.37 -1.08
CA LEU A 216 18.32 13.92 -2.47
C LEU A 216 17.73 14.94 -3.45
N SER A 217 16.65 15.62 -3.07
CA SER A 217 16.05 16.69 -3.85
C SER A 217 17.01 17.87 -4.00
N ASP A 218 17.69 18.28 -2.92
CA ASP A 218 18.67 19.37 -2.95
C ASP A 218 19.87 19.02 -3.84
N LEU A 219 20.43 17.82 -3.69
CA LEU A 219 21.52 17.33 -4.55
C LEU A 219 21.13 17.26 -6.03
N ASN A 220 19.89 16.87 -6.33
CA ASN A 220 19.37 16.87 -7.70
C ASN A 220 19.31 18.29 -8.28
N ALA A 221 18.86 19.26 -7.47
CA ALA A 221 18.70 20.65 -7.89
C ALA A 221 20.06 21.37 -8.08
N GLU A 222 21.03 21.09 -7.22
CA GLU A 222 22.38 21.69 -7.30
C GLU A 222 23.25 21.08 -8.40
N GLY A 223 22.97 19.84 -8.81
CA GLY A 223 23.84 19.10 -9.72
C GLY A 223 25.21 18.74 -9.14
N SER A 224 25.32 18.75 -7.81
CA SER A 224 26.57 18.51 -7.07
C SER A 224 26.97 17.03 -6.99
N SER A 225 26.10 16.11 -7.42
CA SER A 225 26.33 14.66 -7.40
C SER A 225 26.23 14.01 -8.78
N SER A 226 26.96 12.90 -8.97
CA SER A 226 26.82 12.03 -10.15
C SER A 226 25.38 11.53 -10.26
N ALA A 227 24.77 11.69 -11.44
CA ALA A 227 23.42 11.21 -11.70
C ALA A 227 23.26 9.71 -11.45
N LYS A 228 24.32 8.92 -11.64
CA LYS A 228 24.32 7.49 -11.35
C LYS A 228 24.17 7.20 -9.86
N ASP A 229 24.92 7.92 -9.02
CA ASP A 229 24.90 7.72 -7.57
C ASP A 229 23.57 8.22 -6.99
N LEU A 230 23.10 9.37 -7.46
CA LEU A 230 21.81 9.92 -7.06
C LEU A 230 20.64 9.00 -7.47
N SER A 231 20.69 8.38 -8.65
CA SER A 231 19.70 7.40 -9.09
C SER A 231 19.70 6.14 -8.22
N ALA A 232 20.88 5.67 -7.79
CA ALA A 232 21.00 4.54 -6.89
C ALA A 232 20.39 4.86 -5.51
N ASP A 233 20.66 6.04 -4.95
CA ASP A 233 20.11 6.49 -3.67
C ASP A 233 18.57 6.64 -3.73
N ILE A 234 18.03 7.28 -4.78
CA ILE A 234 16.58 7.40 -4.99
C ILE A 234 15.94 6.01 -5.12
N SER A 235 16.57 5.10 -5.87
CA SER A 235 16.09 3.72 -6.04
C SER A 235 16.07 2.97 -4.71
N ALA A 236 17.10 3.14 -3.87
CA ALA A 236 17.17 2.55 -2.55
C ALA A 236 16.03 3.07 -1.65
N LEU A 237 15.83 4.40 -1.59
CA LEU A 237 14.76 5.04 -0.83
C LEU A 237 13.37 4.57 -1.30
N SER A 238 13.15 4.52 -2.62
CA SER A 238 11.92 4.00 -3.23
C SER A 238 11.66 2.56 -2.79
N ALA A 239 12.69 1.70 -2.85
CA ALA A 239 12.56 0.31 -2.44
C ALA A 239 12.22 0.17 -0.94
N HIS A 240 12.75 1.03 -0.07
CA HIS A 240 12.37 1.07 1.35
C HIS A 240 10.89 1.42 1.53
N ILE A 241 10.40 2.46 0.85
CA ILE A 241 9.00 2.90 0.93
C ILE A 241 8.05 1.84 0.37
N VAL A 242 8.37 1.24 -0.78
CA VAL A 242 7.55 0.17 -1.38
C VAL A 242 7.47 -1.04 -0.44
N ARG A 243 8.59 -1.47 0.14
CA ARG A 243 8.59 -2.55 1.14
C ARG A 243 7.75 -2.20 2.37
N MET A 244 7.87 -0.98 2.88
CA MET A 244 7.09 -0.51 4.03
C MET A 244 5.59 -0.51 3.73
N THR A 245 5.21 0.01 2.56
CA THR A 245 3.83 0.08 2.10
C THR A 245 3.25 -1.32 1.95
N ALA A 246 3.95 -2.23 1.28
CA ALA A 246 3.51 -3.60 1.09
C ALA A 246 3.27 -4.33 2.43
N ARG A 247 4.14 -4.12 3.43
CA ARG A 247 4.04 -4.77 4.75
C ARG A 247 2.91 -4.24 5.62
N THR A 248 2.48 -3.00 5.42
CA THR A 248 1.56 -2.31 6.34
C THR A 248 0.16 -2.10 5.76
N ARG A 249 0.01 -2.14 4.43
CA ARG A 249 -1.23 -1.92 3.70
C ARG A 249 -2.41 -2.74 4.21
N GLN A 250 -2.22 -4.04 4.42
CA GLN A 250 -3.31 -4.91 4.89
C GLN A 250 -3.81 -4.48 6.28
N ARG A 251 -2.89 -4.19 7.21
CA ARG A 251 -3.23 -3.82 8.58
C ARG A 251 -3.92 -2.46 8.67
N PHE A 252 -3.48 -1.46 7.90
CA PHE A 252 -4.15 -0.15 7.84
C PHE A 252 -5.52 -0.22 7.18
N SER A 253 -5.66 -0.97 6.08
CA SER A 253 -6.96 -1.21 5.43
C SER A 253 -7.93 -1.94 6.37
N ALA A 254 -7.47 -2.99 7.07
CA ALA A 254 -8.27 -3.70 8.07
C ALA A 254 -8.72 -2.77 9.21
N THR A 255 -7.85 -1.87 9.67
CA THR A 255 -8.18 -0.87 10.70
C THR A 255 -9.33 0.02 10.27
N GLU A 256 -9.31 0.52 9.04
CA GLU A 256 -10.37 1.35 8.51
C GLU A 256 -11.70 0.57 8.40
N ALA A 257 -11.65 -0.66 7.89
CA ALA A 257 -12.82 -1.53 7.76
C ALA A 257 -13.43 -1.88 9.12
N TYR A 258 -12.61 -2.31 10.08
CA TYR A 258 -13.08 -2.64 11.42
C TYR A 258 -13.61 -1.41 12.17
N ALA A 259 -13.02 -0.23 11.98
CA ALA A 259 -13.55 1.00 12.57
C ALA A 259 -14.95 1.36 12.05
N LYS A 260 -15.24 1.06 10.77
CA LYS A 260 -16.60 1.20 10.21
C LYS A 260 -17.57 0.24 10.89
N ILE A 261 -17.19 -1.04 11.05
CA ILE A 261 -18.02 -2.03 11.75
C ILE A 261 -18.31 -1.59 13.19
N VAL A 262 -17.32 -1.10 13.93
CA VAL A 262 -17.52 -0.58 15.29
C VAL A 262 -18.58 0.53 15.29
N SER A 263 -18.48 1.49 14.37
CA SER A 263 -19.42 2.61 14.26
C SER A 263 -20.84 2.14 13.89
N GLU A 264 -20.95 1.20 12.96
CA GLU A 264 -22.22 0.57 12.57
C GLU A 264 -22.87 -0.15 13.75
N ARG A 265 -22.10 -0.94 14.49
CA ARG A 265 -22.62 -1.69 15.65
C ARG A 265 -23.03 -0.78 16.80
N ILE A 266 -22.30 0.30 17.06
CA ILE A 266 -22.71 1.34 18.02
C ILE A 266 -24.05 1.95 17.60
N ASN A 267 -24.21 2.33 16.34
CA ASN A 267 -25.48 2.88 15.83
C ASN A 267 -26.63 1.87 15.94
N GLU A 268 -26.36 0.60 15.65
CA GLU A 268 -27.32 -0.49 15.74
C GLU A 268 -27.78 -0.81 17.17
N LEU A 269 -27.01 -0.46 18.21
CA LEU A 269 -27.47 -0.53 19.60
C LEU A 269 -28.69 0.37 19.83
N ARG A 270 -28.89 1.41 19.00
CA ARG A 270 -29.93 2.43 19.16
C ARG A 270 -29.88 3.04 20.56
N GLU A 271 -28.68 3.45 20.97
CA GLU A 271 -28.43 3.90 22.33
C GLU A 271 -29.04 5.27 22.65
N SER A 272 -29.59 5.38 23.85
CA SER A 272 -30.07 6.62 24.44
C SER A 272 -29.53 6.78 25.86
N ARG A 273 -29.74 7.95 26.46
CA ARG A 273 -29.14 8.31 27.75
C ARG A 273 -29.78 7.49 28.87
N THR A 274 -28.95 6.89 29.72
CA THR A 274 -29.39 6.27 30.98
C THR A 274 -28.83 7.05 32.16
N GLY A 275 -29.72 7.59 32.99
CA GLY A 275 -29.36 8.45 34.13
C GLY A 275 -28.33 9.53 33.77
N ASP A 276 -27.30 9.65 34.60
CA ASP A 276 -26.18 10.59 34.42
C ASP A 276 -24.93 9.96 33.78
N CYS A 277 -25.02 8.71 33.34
CA CYS A 277 -23.91 8.03 32.70
C CYS A 277 -23.62 8.62 31.30
N GLN A 278 -22.34 8.66 30.92
CA GLN A 278 -21.97 8.84 29.53
C GLN A 278 -22.40 7.61 28.73
N ARG A 279 -23.04 7.83 27.58
CA ARG A 279 -23.40 6.75 26.65
C ARG A 279 -22.18 5.93 26.23
N LEU A 280 -22.38 4.61 26.13
CA LEU A 280 -21.39 3.62 25.79
C LEU A 280 -20.68 3.95 24.46
N GLY A 281 -21.45 4.21 23.40
CA GLY A 281 -20.92 4.55 22.09
C GLY A 281 -20.08 5.81 22.11
N VAL A 282 -20.55 6.86 22.79
CA VAL A 282 -19.79 8.12 22.97
C VAL A 282 -18.49 7.89 23.73
N PHE A 283 -18.51 7.08 24.79
CA PHE A 283 -17.32 6.74 25.56
C PHE A 283 -16.25 6.06 24.69
N ILE A 284 -16.67 5.07 23.90
CA ILE A 284 -15.81 4.28 23.02
C ILE A 284 -15.27 5.17 21.89
N GLU A 285 -16.13 5.84 21.14
CA GLU A 285 -15.72 6.62 19.96
C GLU A 285 -14.72 7.72 20.32
N ARG A 286 -14.91 8.41 21.45
CA ARG A 286 -14.02 9.49 21.88
C ARG A 286 -12.58 9.00 22.12
N ARG A 287 -12.41 7.73 22.51
CA ARG A 287 -11.11 7.13 22.85
C ARG A 287 -10.54 6.29 21.70
N PHE A 288 -11.40 5.73 20.86
CA PHE A 288 -11.01 4.86 19.76
C PHE A 288 -10.71 5.64 18.46
N ARG A 289 -11.51 6.65 18.11
CA ARG A 289 -11.33 7.41 16.85
C ARG A 289 -9.96 8.07 16.69
N PRO A 290 -9.31 8.62 17.74
CA PRO A 290 -7.95 9.16 17.62
C PRO A 290 -6.95 8.13 17.08
N THR A 291 -7.00 6.89 17.56
CA THR A 291 -6.16 5.79 17.08
C THR A 291 -6.36 5.53 15.59
N VAL A 292 -7.61 5.40 15.16
CA VAL A 292 -7.96 5.17 13.74
C VAL A 292 -7.45 6.31 12.85
N ARG A 293 -7.66 7.56 13.29
CA ARG A 293 -7.17 8.74 12.56
C ARG A 293 -5.66 8.78 12.46
N TYR A 294 -4.95 8.39 13.52
CA TYR A 294 -3.49 8.33 13.53
C TYR A 294 -2.96 7.29 12.54
N CYS A 295 -3.55 6.09 12.51
CA CYS A 295 -3.21 5.06 11.51
C CYS A 295 -3.46 5.57 10.09
N ALA A 296 -4.65 6.13 9.82
CA ALA A 296 -4.99 6.65 8.49
C ALA A 296 -4.06 7.79 8.04
N ALA A 297 -3.72 8.72 8.94
CA ALA A 297 -2.79 9.80 8.64
C ALA A 297 -1.37 9.29 8.34
N THR A 298 -0.93 8.24 9.04
CA THR A 298 0.38 7.61 8.81
C THR A 298 0.42 6.92 7.44
N ASP A 299 -0.64 6.20 7.08
CA ASP A 299 -0.76 5.56 5.77
C ASP A 299 -0.73 6.59 4.63
N GLN A 300 -1.52 7.67 4.75
CA GLN A 300 -1.52 8.77 3.79
C GLN A 300 -0.17 9.51 3.68
N ARG A 301 0.61 9.58 4.77
CA ARG A 301 1.97 10.14 4.72
C ARG A 301 2.90 9.22 3.94
N LEU A 302 2.83 7.92 4.17
CA LEU A 302 3.62 6.93 3.45
C LEU A 302 3.33 6.94 1.94
N GLU A 303 2.06 6.99 1.55
CA GLU A 303 1.66 7.11 0.13
C GLU A 303 2.11 8.42 -0.52
N ARG A 304 2.04 9.54 0.21
CA ARG A 304 2.54 10.84 -0.30
C ARG A 304 4.05 10.81 -0.50
N LEU A 305 4.79 10.27 0.46
CA LEU A 305 6.23 10.15 0.36
C LEU A 305 6.65 9.27 -0.82
N GLY A 306 5.97 8.14 -1.04
CA GLY A 306 6.21 7.29 -2.20
C GLY A 306 6.02 8.01 -3.53
N ARG A 307 4.95 8.83 -3.66
CA ARG A 307 4.74 9.67 -4.84
C ARG A 307 5.83 10.73 -5.01
N SER A 308 6.26 11.37 -3.93
CA SER A 308 7.32 12.38 -4.01
C SER A 308 8.66 11.78 -4.44
N VAL A 309 9.01 10.57 -3.96
CA VAL A 309 10.22 9.86 -4.38
C VAL A 309 10.14 9.44 -5.85
N ALA A 310 8.99 8.96 -6.32
CA ALA A 310 8.78 8.64 -7.73
C ALA A 310 8.99 9.88 -8.62
N ASN A 311 8.37 11.01 -8.26
CA ASN A 311 8.52 12.27 -8.99
C ASN A 311 9.97 12.76 -9.02
N LEU A 312 10.73 12.62 -7.92
CA LEU A 312 12.15 12.98 -7.91
C LEU A 312 12.96 12.10 -8.88
N GLY A 313 12.64 10.80 -8.95
CA GLY A 313 13.23 9.89 -9.92
C GLY A 313 12.96 10.32 -11.37
N ASP A 314 11.73 10.70 -11.68
CA ASP A 314 11.34 11.18 -13.01
C ASP A 314 12.08 12.48 -13.38
N LEU A 315 12.23 13.40 -12.42
CA LEU A 315 12.97 14.65 -12.61
C LEU A 315 14.46 14.41 -12.88
N LEU A 316 15.08 13.46 -12.16
CA LEU A 316 16.47 13.08 -12.41
C LEU A 316 16.63 12.48 -13.82
N GLN A 317 15.73 11.60 -14.24
CA GLN A 317 15.76 11.03 -15.59
C GLN A 317 15.62 12.09 -16.66
N ALA A 318 14.69 13.03 -16.50
CA ALA A 318 14.52 14.15 -17.42
C ALA A 318 15.78 15.01 -17.52
N ARG A 319 16.42 15.33 -16.39
CA ARG A 319 17.68 16.07 -16.37
C ARG A 319 18.81 15.34 -17.10
N VAL A 320 19.01 14.05 -16.82
CA VAL A 320 20.03 13.23 -17.48
C VAL A 320 19.79 13.18 -18.99
N GLN A 321 18.54 13.07 -19.41
CA GLN A 321 18.18 13.07 -20.83
C GLN A 321 18.56 14.40 -21.49
N VAL A 322 18.29 15.53 -20.85
CA VAL A 322 18.69 16.87 -21.36
C VAL A 322 20.21 17.01 -21.42
N GLU A 323 20.95 16.62 -20.37
CA GLU A 323 22.42 16.66 -20.38
C GLU A 323 23.02 15.79 -21.51
N MET A 324 22.44 14.62 -21.78
CA MET A 324 22.85 13.75 -22.88
C MET A 324 22.53 14.35 -24.26
N GLU A 325 21.38 15.02 -24.41
CA GLU A 325 21.02 15.72 -25.65
C GLU A 325 21.93 16.91 -25.93
N GLU A 326 22.30 17.69 -24.91
CA GLU A 326 23.27 18.78 -25.02
C GLU A 326 24.66 18.27 -25.41
N GLN A 327 25.15 17.20 -24.78
CA GLN A 327 26.42 16.56 -25.17
C GLN A 327 26.39 16.06 -26.62
N ASN A 328 25.29 15.41 -27.03
CA ASN A 328 25.13 14.94 -28.40
C ASN A 328 25.13 16.10 -29.41
N ALA A 329 24.46 17.22 -29.08
CA ALA A 329 24.46 18.41 -29.91
C ALA A 329 25.86 19.03 -30.05
N GLU A 330 26.64 19.08 -28.96
CA GLU A 330 28.02 19.56 -28.98
C GLU A 330 28.93 18.66 -29.83
N ILE A 331 28.79 17.33 -29.69
CA ILE A 331 29.52 16.35 -30.51
C ILE A 331 29.19 16.55 -32.00
N LEU A 332 27.91 16.66 -32.35
CA LEU A 332 27.47 16.89 -33.73
C LEU A 332 28.01 18.22 -34.29
N SER A 333 28.00 19.28 -33.49
CA SER A 333 28.58 20.58 -33.86
C SER A 333 30.09 20.48 -34.12
N SER A 334 30.83 19.79 -33.25
CA SER A 334 32.26 19.57 -33.42
C SER A 334 32.61 18.74 -34.66
N LEU A 335 31.79 17.73 -34.98
CA LEU A 335 31.93 16.91 -36.19
C LEU A 335 31.65 17.73 -37.44
N SER A 336 30.60 18.55 -37.44
CA SER A 336 30.28 19.44 -38.55
C SER A 336 31.41 20.44 -38.81
N ALA A 337 31.97 21.05 -37.76
CA ALA A 337 33.09 21.99 -37.90
C ALA A 337 34.36 21.31 -38.48
N ARG A 338 34.64 20.07 -38.07
CA ARG A 338 35.75 19.28 -38.60
C ARG A 338 35.51 18.90 -40.07
N ALA A 339 34.30 18.48 -40.43
CA ALA A 339 33.92 18.16 -41.80
C ALA A 339 34.07 19.38 -42.72
N ASP A 340 33.61 20.56 -42.29
CA ASP A 340 33.77 21.81 -43.04
C ASP A 340 35.23 22.17 -43.27
N THR A 341 36.08 21.94 -42.26
CA THR A 341 37.53 22.17 -42.37
C THR A 341 38.17 21.21 -43.35
N GLN A 342 37.80 19.92 -43.31
CA GLN A 342 38.25 18.92 -44.29
C GLN A 342 37.82 19.28 -45.72
N ILE A 343 36.59 19.75 -45.90
CA ILE A 343 36.09 20.22 -47.21
C ILE A 343 36.93 21.40 -47.72
N LYS A 344 37.30 22.36 -46.85
CA LYS A 344 38.15 23.49 -47.24
C LYS A 344 39.55 23.04 -47.65
N ILE A 345 40.17 22.13 -46.90
CA ILE A 345 41.49 21.56 -47.24
C ILE A 345 41.42 20.81 -48.56
N GLN A 346 40.39 19.98 -48.76
CA GLN A 346 40.19 19.26 -50.01
C GLN A 346 40.04 20.23 -51.20
N LYS A 347 39.26 21.29 -51.06
CA LYS A 347 39.15 22.34 -52.08
C LYS A 347 40.48 23.05 -52.36
N ALA A 348 41.32 23.26 -51.35
CA ALA A 348 42.65 23.84 -51.52
C ALA A 348 43.59 22.89 -52.28
N VAL A 349 43.58 21.59 -51.94
CA VAL A 349 44.37 20.56 -52.64
C VAL A 349 43.90 20.39 -54.09
N GLU A 350 42.58 20.39 -54.32
CA GLU A 350 42.01 20.42 -55.68
C GLU A 350 42.50 21.65 -56.47
N GLY A 351 42.44 22.84 -55.87
CA GLY A 351 42.93 24.07 -56.49
C GLY A 351 44.42 23.99 -56.86
N LEU A 352 45.25 23.46 -55.97
CA LEU A 352 46.68 23.25 -56.22
C LEU A 352 46.90 22.22 -57.35
N SER A 353 46.09 21.17 -57.39
CA SER A 353 46.18 20.12 -58.41
C SER A 353 45.85 20.65 -59.80
N ILE A 354 44.87 21.56 -59.92
CA ILE A 354 44.56 22.25 -61.18
C ILE A 354 45.76 23.07 -61.66
N ILE A 355 46.43 23.80 -60.76
CA ILE A 355 47.63 24.58 -61.10
C ILE A 355 48.76 23.65 -61.58
N ALA A 356 49.04 22.58 -60.86
CA ALA A 356 50.08 21.61 -61.20
C ALA A 356 49.81 20.95 -62.57
N ILE A 357 48.59 20.44 -62.79
CA ILE A 357 48.18 19.82 -64.07
C ILE A 357 48.30 20.82 -65.22
N SER A 358 47.88 22.06 -65.02
CA SER A 358 47.98 23.12 -66.04
C SER A 358 49.43 23.40 -66.44
N TYR A 359 50.33 23.47 -65.45
CA TYR A 359 51.76 23.64 -65.70
C TYR A 359 52.37 22.45 -66.46
N TYR A 360 52.09 21.22 -66.02
CA TYR A 360 52.56 20.01 -66.72
C TYR A 360 52.04 19.92 -68.15
N LEU A 361 50.77 20.27 -68.39
CA LEU A 361 50.17 20.27 -69.71
C LEU A 361 50.87 21.28 -70.65
N LEU A 362 51.13 22.50 -70.17
CA LEU A 362 51.88 23.50 -70.93
C LEU A 362 53.32 23.05 -71.22
N SER A 363 53.99 22.43 -70.24
CA SER A 363 55.33 21.86 -70.43
C SER A 363 55.34 20.73 -71.47
N LEU A 364 54.31 19.88 -71.48
CA LEU A 364 54.18 18.80 -72.45
C LEU A 364 54.00 19.35 -73.87
N PHE A 365 53.19 20.40 -74.05
CA PHE A 365 53.06 21.07 -75.33
C PHE A 365 54.35 21.74 -75.81
N LYS A 366 55.12 22.35 -74.90
CA LYS A 366 56.44 22.88 -75.19
C LYS A 366 57.40 21.78 -75.69
N LEU A 367 57.38 20.62 -75.04
CA LEU A 367 58.20 19.47 -75.43
C LEU A 367 57.76 18.90 -76.79
N LEU A 368 56.45 18.79 -77.03
CA LEU A 368 55.89 18.35 -78.31
C LEU A 368 56.32 19.27 -79.46
N TYR A 369 56.27 20.60 -79.24
CA TYR A 369 56.75 21.59 -80.20
C TYR A 369 58.24 21.45 -80.49
N ALA A 370 59.07 21.31 -79.45
CA ALA A 370 60.51 21.10 -79.60
C ALA A 370 60.83 19.80 -80.35
N GLY A 371 60.09 18.72 -80.08
CA GLY A 371 60.22 17.44 -80.77
C GLY A 371 59.87 17.53 -82.25
N LEU A 372 58.74 18.14 -82.60
CA LEU A 372 58.32 18.38 -83.99
C LEU A 372 59.32 19.26 -84.76
N TYR A 373 59.88 20.27 -84.10
CA TYR A 373 60.95 21.12 -84.67
C TYR A 373 62.22 20.31 -84.95
N SER A 374 62.61 19.40 -84.05
CA SER A 374 63.79 18.53 -84.23
C SER A 374 63.62 17.46 -85.32
N LEU A 375 62.38 17.14 -85.71
CA LEU A 375 62.03 16.22 -86.79
C LEU A 375 62.03 16.87 -88.19
N GLY A 376 62.45 18.14 -88.30
CA GLY A 376 62.60 18.84 -89.59
C GLY A 376 61.33 19.52 -90.10
N VAL A 377 60.29 19.65 -89.27
CA VAL A 377 59.06 20.38 -89.62
C VAL A 377 59.19 21.83 -89.16
N GLU A 378 59.52 22.75 -90.08
CA GLU A 378 59.66 24.18 -89.78
C GLU A 378 58.30 24.87 -89.62
N ILE A 379 57.67 24.69 -88.45
CA ILE A 379 56.43 25.40 -88.10
C ILE A 379 56.80 26.72 -87.41
N PRO A 380 56.51 27.90 -88.01
CA PRO A 380 56.77 29.18 -87.38
C PRO A 380 56.02 29.29 -86.04
N ALA A 381 56.68 29.82 -85.01
CA ALA A 381 56.15 29.86 -83.63
C ALA A 381 54.72 30.46 -83.52
N LYS A 382 54.39 31.43 -84.38
CA LYS A 382 53.04 32.04 -84.42
C LYS A 382 51.96 31.06 -84.87
N THR A 383 52.21 30.18 -85.83
CA THR A 383 51.21 29.21 -86.32
C THR A 383 51.06 28.02 -85.37
N ALA A 384 52.15 27.60 -84.72
CA ALA A 384 52.10 26.57 -83.67
C ALA A 384 51.25 27.00 -82.48
N ILE A 385 51.38 28.26 -82.02
CA ILE A 385 50.53 28.81 -80.95
C ILE A 385 49.06 28.84 -81.38
N ILE A 386 48.75 29.24 -82.61
CA ILE A 386 47.37 29.29 -83.13
C ILE A 386 46.72 27.89 -83.18
N GLY A 387 47.49 26.83 -83.45
CA GLY A 387 46.98 25.45 -83.46
C GLY A 387 46.92 24.78 -82.09
N LEU A 388 47.93 24.99 -81.23
CA LEU A 388 48.05 24.33 -79.93
C LEU A 388 47.28 25.05 -78.81
N ALA A 389 47.15 26.38 -78.84
CA ALA A 389 46.45 27.12 -77.80
C ALA A 389 44.95 26.77 -77.67
N PRO A 390 44.17 26.62 -78.76
CA PRO A 390 42.77 26.19 -78.67
C PRO A 390 42.63 24.78 -78.10
N LEU A 391 43.54 23.87 -78.48
CA LEU A 391 43.57 22.50 -77.97
C LEU A 391 43.91 22.47 -76.47
N ALA A 392 44.91 23.24 -76.05
CA ALA A 392 45.27 23.38 -74.64
C ALA A 392 44.11 23.94 -73.81
N LEU A 393 43.43 24.98 -74.31
CA LEU A 393 42.23 25.56 -73.68
C LEU A 393 41.08 24.57 -73.60
N LEU A 394 40.85 23.76 -74.64
CA LEU A 394 39.83 22.71 -74.65
C LEU A 394 40.11 21.62 -73.61
N ILE A 395 41.36 21.17 -73.50
CA ILE A 395 41.75 20.16 -72.52
C ILE A 395 41.64 20.73 -71.10
N LEU A 396 42.15 21.94 -70.85
CA LEU A 396 42.02 22.60 -69.54
C LEU A 396 40.56 22.83 -69.17
N GLY A 397 39.76 23.32 -70.13
CA GLY A 397 38.32 23.54 -69.97
C GLY A 397 37.58 22.24 -69.71
N GLY A 398 37.93 21.15 -70.40
CA GLY A 398 37.38 19.81 -70.19
C GLY A 398 37.68 19.26 -68.80
N ILE A 399 38.92 19.40 -68.31
CA ILE A 399 39.32 19.01 -66.95
C ILE A 399 38.56 19.85 -65.91
N LEU A 400 38.47 21.17 -66.10
CA LEU A 400 37.70 22.07 -65.23
C LEU A 400 36.21 21.72 -65.19
N LEU A 401 35.62 21.38 -66.34
CA LEU A 401 34.21 20.98 -66.45
C LEU A 401 33.95 19.61 -65.81
N ASN A 402 34.85 18.64 -65.97
CA ASN A 402 34.74 17.33 -65.32
C ASN A 402 34.88 17.45 -63.80
N ILE A 403 35.82 18.25 -63.30
CA ILE A 403 35.95 18.54 -61.86
C ILE A 403 34.69 19.26 -61.34
N ARG A 404 34.12 20.20 -62.11
CA ARG A 404 32.86 20.88 -61.76
C ARG A 404 31.63 19.96 -61.82
N ARG A 405 31.61 18.97 -62.72
CA ARG A 405 30.53 17.97 -62.80
C ARG A 405 30.61 16.97 -61.66
N ALA A 406 31.80 16.51 -61.30
CA ALA A 406 32.04 15.68 -60.12
C ALA A 406 31.65 16.38 -58.81
N LYS A 407 31.59 17.72 -58.79
CA LYS A 407 31.13 18.56 -57.66
C LYS A 407 29.61 18.65 -57.45
N ARG A 408 28.79 18.19 -58.42
CA ARG A 408 27.32 18.30 -58.35
C ARG A 408 26.61 17.02 -57.88
N HIS A 409 27.36 15.93 -57.73
CA HIS A 409 26.95 14.71 -57.02
C HIS A 409 27.72 14.65 -55.70
#